data_AF-A0AAI9ZTL3-F1
#
_entry.id   AF-A0AAI9ZTL3-F1
#
_cell.length_a   1.000
_cell.length_b   1.000
_cell.length_c   1.000
_cell.angle_alpha   90.00
_cell.angle_beta   90.00
_cell.angle_gamma   90.00
#
_symmetry.space_group_name_H-M   'P 1'
#
loop_
_entity.id
_entity.type
_entity.pdbx_description
1 polymer ?
#
loop_
_entity_poly.entity_id
_entity_poly.type
_entity_poly.pdbx_seq_one_letter_code
_entity_poly.pdbx_strand_id
1 'polypeptide(L)'
;MSTAEPQIATAAVDKPLGMRKNGKQWHETKKAFRPTSGLTSYEKRAKDRVAMAAMKAKEKEMKDEKEAERKQKVQAIKDRRAAKEEKERYEKMAEKMHKKRVERLKRKEKRNKLINS
;
A
#
# COMPACT_ATOMS: atom_id res chain seq x y z
N MET A 1 0.02 -24.72 -43.19
CA MET A 1 1.45 -25.01 -43.36
C MET A 1 2.11 -23.78 -43.95
N SER A 2 2.74 -22.93 -43.13
CA SER A 2 3.46 -21.74 -43.61
C SER A 2 4.88 -21.84 -43.07
N THR A 3 5.78 -22.36 -43.90
CA THR A 3 7.20 -22.54 -43.60
C THR A 3 7.89 -21.19 -43.63
N ALA A 4 8.33 -20.72 -42.46
CA ALA A 4 9.21 -19.56 -42.34
C ALA A 4 10.64 -19.97 -42.69
N GLU A 5 11.22 -19.32 -43.69
CA GLU A 5 12.63 -19.44 -44.06
C GLU A 5 13.54 -18.88 -42.95
N PRO A 6 14.69 -19.52 -42.66
CA PRO A 6 15.66 -18.97 -41.72
C PRO A 6 16.44 -17.82 -42.36
N GLN A 7 16.34 -16.63 -41.75
CA GLN A 7 17.21 -15.50 -42.07
C GLN A 7 18.63 -15.80 -41.61
N ILE A 8 19.52 -16.06 -42.58
CA ILE A 8 20.95 -16.26 -42.36
C ILE A 8 21.54 -14.91 -41.94
N ALA A 9 22.01 -14.83 -40.69
CA ALA A 9 22.80 -13.71 -40.21
C ALA A 9 24.08 -13.60 -41.06
N THR A 10 24.22 -12.52 -41.81
CA THR A 10 25.45 -12.19 -42.53
C THR A 10 26.54 -11.85 -41.51
N ALA A 11 27.41 -12.81 -41.24
CA ALA A 11 28.65 -12.58 -40.50
C ALA A 11 29.46 -11.50 -41.22
N ALA A 12 29.87 -10.48 -40.49
CA ALA A 12 30.72 -9.42 -41.00
C ALA A 12 32.05 -10.03 -41.48
N VAL A 13 32.33 -9.86 -42.77
CA VAL A 13 33.62 -10.27 -43.36
C VAL A 13 34.66 -9.22 -42.97
N ASP A 14 35.51 -9.55 -42.00
CA ASP A 14 36.71 -8.77 -41.71
C ASP A 14 37.68 -8.84 -42.91
N LYS A 15 37.93 -7.69 -43.53
CA LYS A 15 38.86 -7.57 -44.66
C LYS A 15 40.29 -7.87 -44.17
N PRO A 16 41.09 -8.68 -44.88
CA PRO A 16 42.47 -8.94 -44.48
C PRO A 16 43.27 -7.65 -44.61
N LEU A 17 43.74 -7.13 -43.47
CA LEU A 17 44.57 -5.93 -43.42
C LEU A 17 45.93 -6.28 -44.05
N GLY A 18 46.16 -5.76 -45.27
CA GLY A 18 47.40 -5.98 -46.00
C GLY A 18 48.64 -5.58 -45.19
N MET A 19 49.65 -6.46 -45.21
CA MET A 19 50.94 -6.29 -44.53
C MET A 19 51.57 -4.92 -44.84
N ARG A 20 51.91 -4.14 -43.80
CA ARG A 20 52.72 -2.92 -43.93
C ARG A 20 53.98 -2.97 -43.07
N LYS A 21 55.12 -2.74 -43.73
CA LYS A 21 56.46 -2.66 -43.14
C LYS A 21 56.68 -1.25 -42.56
N ASN A 22 56.80 -1.19 -41.24
CA ASN A 22 57.33 -0.10 -40.42
C ASN A 22 56.43 1.15 -40.21
N GLY A 23 56.21 1.51 -38.93
CA GLY A 23 55.32 2.58 -38.47
C GLY A 23 54.08 2.07 -37.73
N LYS A 24 54.28 1.50 -36.54
CA LYS A 24 53.30 0.76 -35.72
C LYS A 24 52.07 1.59 -35.33
N GLN A 25 50.89 1.19 -35.81
CA GLN A 25 49.65 1.30 -35.03
C GLN A 25 49.35 -0.10 -34.48
N TRP A 26 49.83 -0.38 -33.27
CA TRP A 26 49.75 -1.70 -32.62
C TRP A 26 48.45 -1.92 -31.84
N HIS A 27 47.60 -0.89 -31.79
CA HIS A 27 46.27 -0.95 -31.21
C HIS A 27 45.21 -1.04 -32.30
N GLU A 28 44.22 -1.91 -32.09
CA GLU A 28 42.99 -1.90 -32.86
C GLU A 28 42.34 -0.51 -32.84
N THR A 29 41.74 -0.12 -33.96
CA THR A 29 41.02 1.16 -34.04
C THR A 29 39.77 1.08 -33.17
N LYS A 30 39.82 1.69 -31.99
CA LYS A 30 38.69 1.72 -31.05
C LYS A 30 37.54 2.52 -31.66
N LYS A 31 36.49 1.83 -32.08
CA LYS A 31 35.23 2.49 -32.46
C LYS A 31 34.61 3.11 -31.21
N ALA A 32 34.11 4.35 -31.34
CA ALA A 32 33.40 5.01 -30.24
C ALA A 32 32.19 4.15 -29.81
N PHE A 33 32.11 3.86 -28.51
CA PHE A 33 31.00 3.10 -27.94
C PHE A 33 29.71 3.92 -28.04
N ARG A 34 28.81 3.50 -28.93
CA ARG A 34 27.48 4.09 -29.12
C ARG A 34 26.46 2.99 -28.91
N PRO A 35 26.06 2.72 -27.65
CA PRO A 35 25.06 1.70 -27.37
C PRO A 35 23.73 2.19 -27.94
N THR A 36 23.25 1.54 -29.00
CA THR A 36 21.90 1.70 -29.55
C THR A 36 20.91 0.75 -28.89
N SER A 37 21.39 -0.14 -28.02
CA SER A 37 20.57 -1.04 -27.22
C SER A 37 19.70 -0.24 -26.24
N GLY A 38 18.39 -0.50 -26.25
CA GLY A 38 17.42 0.19 -25.39
C GLY A 38 16.62 1.32 -26.06
N LEU A 39 16.91 1.64 -27.32
CA LEU A 39 16.05 2.55 -28.10
C LEU A 39 14.76 1.82 -28.51
N THR A 40 13.74 1.91 -27.66
CA THR A 40 12.41 1.39 -27.96
C THR A 40 11.59 2.41 -28.73
N SER A 41 10.82 1.94 -29.72
CA SER A 41 9.89 2.80 -30.44
C SER A 41 8.88 3.43 -29.48
N TYR A 42 8.39 4.62 -29.82
CA TYR A 42 7.37 5.31 -29.02
C TYR A 42 6.15 4.41 -28.76
N GLU A 43 5.74 3.64 -29.76
CA GLU A 43 4.63 2.70 -29.67
C GLU A 43 4.84 1.62 -28.60
N LYS A 44 6.05 1.06 -28.47
CA LYS A 44 6.36 0.10 -27.40
C LYS A 44 6.25 0.77 -26.03
N ARG A 45 6.83 1.96 -25.85
CA ARG A 45 6.75 2.72 -24.59
C ARG A 45 5.32 3.12 -24.23
N ALA A 46 4.49 3.43 -25.22
CA ALA A 46 3.09 3.75 -25.00
C ALA A 46 2.30 2.53 -24.50
N LYS A 47 2.50 1.35 -25.12
CA LYS A 47 1.91 0.08 -24.67
C LYS A 47 2.34 -0.27 -23.25
N ASP A 48 3.64 -0.11 -22.94
CA ASP A 48 4.17 -0.39 -21.61
C ASP A 48 3.58 0.55 -20.55
N ARG A 49 3.40 1.84 -20.87
CA ARG A 49 2.74 2.79 -19.96
C ARG A 49 1.29 2.40 -19.67
N VAL A 50 0.55 1.99 -20.69
CA VAL A 50 -0.86 1.53 -20.52
C VAL A 50 -0.90 0.27 -19.66
N ALA A 51 -0.02 -0.70 -19.90
CA ALA A 51 0.07 -1.91 -19.08
C ALA A 51 0.42 -1.59 -17.62
N MET A 52 1.38 -0.70 -17.38
CA MET A 52 1.76 -0.25 -16.04
C MET A 52 0.64 0.51 -15.35
N ALA A 53 -0.12 1.34 -16.06
CA ALA A 53 -1.27 2.05 -15.52
C ALA A 53 -2.37 1.08 -15.10
N ALA A 54 -2.67 0.08 -15.92
CA ALA A 54 -3.64 -0.97 -15.60
C ALA A 54 -3.22 -1.81 -14.38
N MET A 55 -1.93 -2.15 -14.26
CA MET A 55 -1.42 -2.86 -13.09
C MET A 55 -1.52 -2.02 -11.81
N LYS A 56 -1.13 -0.74 -11.88
CA LYS A 56 -1.22 0.18 -10.74
C LYS A 56 -2.65 0.44 -10.30
N ALA A 57 -3.60 0.52 -11.25
CA ALA A 57 -5.02 0.66 -10.94
C ALA A 57 -5.52 -0.53 -10.12
N LYS A 58 -5.24 -1.77 -10.58
CA LYS A 58 -5.59 -3.00 -9.85
C LYS A 58 -4.93 -3.10 -8.49
N GLU A 59 -3.65 -2.72 -8.39
CA GLU A 59 -2.94 -2.70 -7.10
C GLU A 59 -3.56 -1.69 -6.14
N LYS A 60 -3.95 -0.52 -6.64
CA LYS A 60 -4.60 0.52 -5.85
C LYS A 60 -5.96 0.05 -5.34
N GLU A 61 -6.79 -0.51 -6.21
CA GLU A 61 -8.09 -1.09 -5.84
C GLU A 61 -7.95 -2.11 -4.70
N MET A 62 -6.99 -3.04 -4.82
CA MET A 62 -6.75 -4.04 -3.77
C MET A 62 -6.29 -3.43 -2.43
N LYS A 63 -5.51 -2.34 -2.47
CA LYS A 63 -5.07 -1.64 -1.26
C LYS A 63 -6.21 -0.85 -0.62
N ASP A 64 -6.99 -0.15 -1.44
CA ASP A 64 -8.13 0.64 -0.98
C ASP A 64 -9.20 -0.24 -0.32
N GLU A 65 -9.48 -1.43 -0.88
CA GLU A 65 -10.37 -2.43 -0.28
C GLU A 65 -9.88 -2.91 1.09
N LYS A 66 -8.61 -3.31 1.20
CA LYS A 66 -8.00 -3.74 2.47
C LYS A 66 -8.03 -2.62 3.53
N GLU A 67 -7.76 -1.40 3.12
CA GLU A 67 -7.83 -0.24 4.01
C GLU A 67 -9.26 0.06 4.44
N ALA A 68 -10.24 -0.06 3.54
CA ALA A 68 -11.64 0.12 3.86
C ALA A 68 -12.08 -0.91 4.91
N GLU A 69 -11.76 -2.20 4.73
CA GLU A 69 -12.05 -3.23 5.73
C GLU A 69 -11.41 -2.93 7.09
N ARG A 70 -10.14 -2.49 7.09
CA ARG A 70 -9.45 -2.10 8.32
C ARG A 70 -10.14 -0.92 8.99
N LYS A 71 -10.52 0.11 8.22
CA LYS A 71 -11.24 1.30 8.72
C LYS A 71 -12.58 0.91 9.32
N GLN A 72 -13.35 0.02 8.67
CA GLN A 72 -14.62 -0.49 9.19
C GLN A 72 -14.44 -1.23 10.53
N LYS A 73 -13.43 -2.11 10.64
CA LYS A 73 -13.13 -2.80 11.90
C LYS A 73 -12.76 -1.83 13.01
N VAL A 74 -11.92 -0.83 12.71
CA VAL A 74 -11.52 0.20 13.69
C VAL A 74 -12.74 1.02 14.13
N GLN A 75 -13.61 1.41 13.20
CA GLN A 75 -14.81 2.18 13.52
C GLN A 75 -15.76 1.37 14.41
N ALA A 76 -16.04 0.11 14.07
CA ALA A 76 -16.88 -0.76 14.89
C ALA A 76 -16.34 -0.94 16.32
N ILE A 77 -15.02 -1.01 16.50
CA ILE A 77 -14.40 -1.09 17.83
C ILE A 77 -14.58 0.23 18.59
N LYS A 78 -14.39 1.37 17.94
CA LYS A 78 -14.59 2.70 18.55
C LYS A 78 -16.04 2.88 18.98
N ASP A 79 -16.99 2.57 18.11
CA ASP A 79 -18.42 2.70 18.39
C ASP A 79 -18.84 1.80 19.56
N ARG A 80 -18.32 0.57 19.62
CA ARG A 80 -18.55 -0.34 20.75
C ARG A 80 -18.00 0.22 22.06
N ARG A 81 -16.82 0.83 22.04
CA ARG A 81 -16.20 1.44 23.24
C ARG A 81 -16.99 2.66 23.69
N ALA A 82 -17.38 3.54 22.77
CA ALA A 82 -18.21 4.71 23.08
C ALA A 82 -19.56 4.29 23.69
N ALA A 83 -20.25 3.32 23.07
CA ALA A 83 -21.51 2.80 23.61
C ALA A 83 -21.34 2.18 25.01
N LYS A 84 -20.20 1.54 25.30
CA LYS A 84 -19.91 0.99 26.62
C LYS A 84 -19.66 2.11 27.64
N GLU A 85 -18.87 3.11 27.29
CA GLU A 85 -18.57 4.26 28.14
C GLU A 85 -19.85 5.05 28.49
N GLU A 86 -20.74 5.25 27.52
CA GLU A 86 -22.03 5.88 27.76
C GLU A 86 -22.89 5.08 28.74
N LYS A 87 -22.99 3.75 28.56
CA LYS A 87 -23.69 2.87 29.50
C LYS A 87 -23.09 2.95 30.90
N GLU A 88 -21.78 2.81 31.03
CA GLU A 88 -21.08 2.90 32.32
C GLU A 88 -21.28 4.28 32.99
N ARG A 89 -21.37 5.36 32.20
CA ARG A 89 -21.68 6.70 32.70
C ARG A 89 -23.10 6.78 33.27
N TYR A 90 -24.09 6.22 32.57
CA TYR A 90 -25.47 6.18 33.04
C TYR A 90 -25.62 5.30 34.29
N GLU A 91 -24.96 4.14 34.33
CA GLU A 91 -24.94 3.24 35.48
C GLU A 91 -24.37 3.95 36.72
N LYS A 92 -23.20 4.60 36.60
CA LYS A 92 -22.61 5.39 37.69
C LYS A 92 -23.53 6.51 38.18
N MET A 93 -24.27 7.15 37.27
CA MET A 93 -25.24 8.18 37.64
C MET A 93 -26.43 7.59 38.41
N ALA A 94 -26.95 6.45 37.96
CA ALA A 94 -28.03 5.73 38.63
C ALA A 94 -27.60 5.26 40.03
N GLU A 95 -26.42 4.68 40.17
CA GLU A 95 -25.83 4.29 41.45
C GLU A 95 -25.69 5.48 42.41
N LYS A 96 -25.19 6.62 41.91
CA LYS A 96 -25.07 7.84 42.71
C LYS A 96 -26.44 8.31 43.23
N MET A 97 -27.48 8.26 42.40
CA MET A 97 -28.84 8.64 42.81
C MET A 97 -29.44 7.62 43.78
N HIS A 98 -29.21 6.33 43.55
CA HIS A 98 -29.63 5.26 44.45
C HIS A 98 -28.98 5.40 45.83
N LYS A 99 -27.66 5.63 45.90
CA LYS A 99 -26.93 5.90 47.13
C LYS A 99 -27.52 7.09 47.89
N LYS A 100 -27.76 8.21 47.20
CA LYS A 100 -28.40 9.40 47.80
C LYS A 100 -29.79 9.09 48.37
N ARG A 101 -30.60 8.29 47.68
CA ARG A 101 -31.93 7.88 48.14
C ARG A 101 -31.84 7.04 49.41
N VAL A 102 -30.98 6.02 49.40
CA VAL A 102 -30.76 5.13 50.57
C VAL A 102 -30.27 5.93 51.77
N GLU A 103 -29.30 6.82 51.60
CA GLU A 103 -28.82 7.69 52.69
C GLU A 103 -29.91 8.63 53.22
N ARG A 104 -30.81 9.12 52.36
CA ARG A 104 -31.94 9.95 52.78
C ARG A 104 -32.94 9.16 53.62
N LEU A 105 -33.22 7.91 53.25
CA LEU A 105 -34.08 7.00 54.02
C LEU A 105 -33.46 6.69 55.39
N LYS A 106 -32.18 6.29 55.44
CA LYS A 106 -31.45 6.04 56.70
C LYS A 106 -31.48 7.25 57.65
N ARG A 107 -31.33 8.47 57.12
CA ARG A 107 -31.44 9.70 57.92
C ARG A 107 -32.85 9.96 58.47
N LYS A 108 -33.88 9.68 57.67
CA LYS A 108 -35.29 9.78 58.11
C LYS A 108 -35.58 8.74 59.19
N GLU A 109 -35.16 7.50 59.01
CA GLU A 109 -35.32 6.43 59.99
C GLU A 109 -34.63 6.79 61.31
N LYS A 110 -33.38 7.27 61.27
CA LYS A 110 -32.67 7.74 62.47
C LYS A 110 -33.43 8.86 63.19
N ARG A 111 -33.97 9.83 62.44
CA ARG A 111 -34.73 10.95 63.00
C ARG A 111 -36.07 10.49 63.58
N ASN A 112 -36.85 9.70 62.84
CA ASN A 112 -38.14 9.20 63.28
C ASN A 112 -37.98 8.31 64.52
N LYS A 113 -36.92 7.51 64.59
CA LYS A 113 -36.56 6.78 65.80
C LYS A 113 -36.38 7.75 66.96
N LEU A 114 -35.50 8.75 66.85
CA LEU A 114 -35.29 9.74 67.91
C LEU A 114 -36.54 10.51 68.36
N ILE A 115 -37.51 10.73 67.47
CA ILE A 115 -38.74 11.49 67.75
C ILE A 115 -39.84 10.60 68.35
N ASN A 116 -39.91 9.33 67.93
CA ASN A 116 -40.93 8.37 68.34
C ASN A 116 -40.36 7.30 69.31
N SER A 117 -39.20 7.56 69.93
CA SER A 117 -38.65 6.77 71.05
C SER A 117 -39.11 7.36 72.37
#